data_AF-A0A662G8I2-F1
#
_entry.id   AF-A0A662G8I2-F1
#
_cell.length_a   1.000
_cell.length_b   1.000
_cell.length_c   1.000
_cell.angle_alpha   90.00
_cell.angle_beta   90.00
_cell.angle_gamma   90.00
#
_symmetry.space_group_name_H-M   'P 1'
#
loop_
_entity.id
_entity.type
_entity.pdbx_description
1 polymer ?
#
loop_
_entity_poly.entity_id
_entity_poly.type
_entity_poly.pdbx_seq_one_letter_code
_entity_poly.pdbx_strand_id
1 'polypeptide(L)'
;MRAKTRTILLVLTIFTAVLAGLIPSITAEGVVKPAEVQAAEAMAKAEIELGKFLAMALSVSICSVAAGYAVGKIGVAAIASATEKPEVFGKTIIFAGLAEGIAIYGLLVAFLIWIT
;
A
#
# COMPACT_ATOMS: atom_id res chain seq x y z
N MET A 1 5.51 55.82 -38.27
CA MET A 1 4.58 54.84 -37.67
C MET A 1 4.92 53.38 -37.99
N ARG A 2 5.45 53.03 -39.18
CA ARG A 2 5.71 51.63 -39.58
C ARG A 2 6.81 50.89 -38.79
N ALA A 3 7.79 51.60 -38.21
CA ALA A 3 8.89 50.98 -37.45
C ALA A 3 8.43 50.38 -36.11
N LYS A 4 7.62 51.11 -35.32
CA LYS A 4 7.05 50.61 -34.05
C LYS A 4 6.15 49.38 -34.26
N THR A 5 5.35 49.37 -35.33
CA THR A 5 4.48 48.24 -35.67
C THR A 5 5.28 47.00 -36.08
N ARG A 6 6.40 47.16 -36.80
CA ARG A 6 7.29 46.04 -37.16
C ARG A 6 8.02 45.46 -35.96
N THR A 7 8.48 46.29 -35.03
CA THR A 7 9.10 45.82 -33.78
C THR A 7 8.10 45.08 -32.90
N ILE A 8 6.86 45.57 -32.79
CA ILE A 8 5.78 44.90 -32.04
C ILE A 8 5.44 43.55 -32.67
N LEU A 9 5.33 43.47 -34.00
CA LEU A 9 5.06 42.21 -34.69
C LEU A 9 6.19 41.19 -34.50
N LEU A 10 7.46 41.63 -34.57
CA LEU A 10 8.61 40.75 -34.34
C LEU A 10 8.64 40.20 -32.90
N VAL A 11 8.36 41.03 -31.90
CA VAL A 11 8.29 40.60 -30.50
C VAL A 11 7.16 39.59 -30.28
N LEU A 12 6.01 39.79 -30.92
CA LEU A 12 4.85 38.90 -30.81
C LEU A 12 5.09 37.55 -31.52
N THR A 13 5.80 37.56 -32.66
CA THR A 13 6.23 36.32 -33.33
C THR A 13 7.30 35.56 -32.53
N ILE A 14 8.21 36.25 -31.85
CA ILE A 14 9.22 35.62 -30.99
C ILE A 14 8.56 35.04 -29.73
N PHE A 15 7.61 35.76 -29.13
CA PHE A 15 6.87 35.29 -27.95
C PHE A 15 6.02 34.05 -28.24
N THR A 16 5.36 34.00 -29.39
CA THR A 16 4.60 32.83 -29.84
C THR A 16 5.50 31.66 -30.21
N ALA A 17 6.68 31.90 -30.79
CA ALA A 17 7.68 30.86 -31.06
C ALA A 17 8.29 30.27 -29.77
N VAL A 18 8.50 31.08 -28.72
CA VAL A 18 8.99 30.60 -27.40
C VAL A 18 7.93 29.76 -26.69
N LEU A 19 6.66 30.18 -26.74
CA LEU A 19 5.54 29.37 -26.26
C LEU A 19 5.42 28.05 -27.04
N ALA A 20 5.54 28.10 -28.37
CA ALA A 20 5.50 26.91 -29.21
C ALA A 20 6.71 25.98 -29.02
N GLY A 21 7.88 26.50 -28.65
CA GLY A 21 9.08 25.72 -28.34
C GLY A 21 9.11 25.13 -26.93
N LEU A 22 8.30 25.66 -26.01
CA LEU A 22 8.13 25.11 -24.65
C LEU A 22 7.17 23.90 -24.63
N ILE A 23 6.19 23.88 -25.54
CA ILE A 23 5.19 22.81 -25.67
C ILE A 23 5.83 21.43 -26.00
N PRO A 24 6.76 21.28 -26.97
CA PRO A 24 7.37 19.99 -27.27
C PRO A 24 8.31 19.48 -26.16
N SER A 25 8.86 20.36 -25.33
CA SER A 25 9.65 19.95 -24.16
C SER A 25 8.79 19.31 -23.06
N ILE A 26 7.51 19.65 -22.99
CA ILE A 26 6.52 19.06 -22.07
C ILE A 26 5.96 17.74 -22.63
N THR A 27 6.03 17.51 -23.94
CA THR A 27 5.53 16.28 -24.58
C THR A 27 6.62 15.24 -24.89
N ALA A 28 7.90 15.63 -24.91
CA ALA A 28 9.03 14.71 -25.10
C ALA A 28 9.37 13.94 -23.81
N GLU A 29 9.10 14.53 -22.65
CA GLU A 29 8.96 13.79 -21.39
C GLU A 29 7.51 13.31 -21.33
N GLY A 30 7.24 12.01 -21.13
CA GLY A 30 5.89 11.41 -21.21
C GLY A 30 4.89 11.85 -20.13
N VAL A 31 4.76 13.15 -19.87
CA VAL A 31 3.98 13.78 -18.80
C VAL A 31 2.54 14.04 -19.22
N VAL A 32 2.25 14.16 -20.52
CA VAL A 32 0.86 14.28 -21.03
C VAL A 32 0.47 13.03 -21.81
N LYS A 33 0.02 12.00 -21.08
CA LYS A 33 -0.62 10.82 -21.68
C LYS A 33 -2.04 11.18 -22.18
N PRO A 34 -2.55 10.57 -23.27
CA PRO A 34 -3.91 10.80 -23.73
C PRO A 34 -4.94 10.53 -22.62
N ALA A 35 -6.00 11.33 -22.55
CA ALA A 35 -7.03 11.23 -21.50
C ALA A 35 -7.66 9.83 -21.39
N GLU A 36 -7.77 9.11 -22.51
CA GLU A 36 -8.25 7.73 -22.57
C GLU A 36 -7.29 6.74 -21.90
N VAL A 37 -5.97 6.95 -22.03
CA VAL A 37 -4.92 6.14 -21.40
C VAL A 37 -4.86 6.41 -19.90
N GLN A 38 -5.07 7.66 -19.48
CA GLN A 38 -5.05 8.05 -18.06
C GLN A 38 -6.29 7.52 -17.30
N ALA A 39 -7.45 7.46 -17.95
CA ALA A 39 -8.65 6.83 -17.39
C ALA A 39 -8.48 5.31 -17.23
N ALA A 40 -7.87 4.64 -18.23
CA ALA A 40 -7.57 3.21 -18.16
C ALA A 40 -6.55 2.87 -17.03
N GLU A 41 -5.48 3.67 -16.87
CA GLU A 41 -4.51 3.50 -15.79
C GLU A 41 -5.12 3.74 -14.39
N ALA A 42 -6.06 4.69 -14.27
CA ALA A 42 -6.75 4.95 -13.01
C ALA A 42 -7.65 3.77 -12.57
N MET A 43 -8.34 3.15 -13.53
CA MET A 43 -9.16 1.95 -13.27
C MET A 43 -8.29 0.75 -12.88
N ALA A 44 -7.19 0.51 -13.60
CA ALA A 44 -6.25 -0.58 -13.30
C ALA A 44 -5.61 -0.40 -11.91
N LYS A 45 -5.25 0.84 -11.54
CA LYS A 45 -4.69 1.14 -10.21
C LYS A 45 -5.71 0.91 -9.10
N ALA A 46 -6.98 1.26 -9.31
CA ALA A 46 -8.04 1.03 -8.33
C ALA A 46 -8.27 -0.47 -8.06
N GLU A 47 -8.20 -1.30 -9.10
CA GLU A 47 -8.35 -2.76 -8.97
C GLU A 47 -7.19 -3.40 -8.20
N ILE A 48 -5.95 -2.93 -8.44
CA ILE A 48 -4.76 -3.36 -7.70
C ILE A 48 -4.85 -2.96 -6.21
N GLU A 49 -5.30 -1.74 -5.91
CA GLU A 49 -5.49 -1.28 -4.53
C GLU A 49 -6.57 -2.09 -3.79
N LEU A 50 -7.68 -2.41 -4.47
CA LEU A 50 -8.71 -3.28 -3.89
C LEU A 50 -8.16 -4.69 -3.61
N GLY A 51 -7.37 -5.24 -4.54
CA GLY A 51 -6.68 -6.52 -4.36
C GLY A 51 -5.74 -6.52 -3.15
N LYS A 52 -4.99 -5.43 -2.94
CA LYS A 52 -4.13 -5.23 -1.76
C LYS A 52 -4.94 -5.25 -0.46
N PHE A 53 -6.04 -4.49 -0.38
CA PHE A 53 -6.87 -4.48 0.84
C PHE A 53 -7.47 -5.84 1.16
N LEU A 54 -7.94 -6.56 0.13
CA LEU A 54 -8.48 -7.90 0.32
C LEU A 54 -7.39 -8.88 0.81
N ALA A 55 -6.20 -8.85 0.20
CA ALA A 55 -5.08 -9.69 0.62
C ALA A 55 -4.66 -9.42 2.07
N MET A 56 -4.60 -8.14 2.47
CA MET A 56 -4.31 -7.75 3.86
C MET A 56 -5.36 -8.29 4.83
N ALA A 57 -6.65 -8.10 4.53
CA ALA A 57 -7.74 -8.57 5.38
C ALA A 57 -7.75 -10.10 5.54
N LEU A 58 -7.52 -10.83 4.45
CA LEU A 58 -7.45 -12.29 4.47
C LEU A 58 -6.25 -12.79 5.27
N SER A 59 -5.08 -12.19 5.11
CA SER A 59 -3.87 -12.54 5.90
C SER A 59 -4.13 -12.42 7.40
N VAL A 60 -4.64 -11.28 7.87
CA VAL A 60 -4.85 -11.04 9.30
C VAL A 60 -5.95 -11.93 9.87
N SER A 61 -7.08 -12.07 9.17
CA SER A 61 -8.23 -12.82 9.68
C SER A 61 -7.95 -14.31 9.82
N ILE A 62 -7.36 -14.95 8.80
CA ILE A 62 -7.07 -16.39 8.81
C ILE A 62 -6.03 -16.70 9.89
N CYS A 63 -4.96 -15.92 9.98
CA CYS A 63 -3.93 -16.09 11.01
C CYS A 63 -4.49 -15.88 12.42
N SER A 64 -5.37 -14.89 12.62
CA SER A 64 -5.99 -14.62 13.93
C SER A 64 -6.89 -15.77 14.39
N VAL A 65 -7.66 -16.37 13.47
CA VAL A 65 -8.50 -17.54 13.79
C VAL A 65 -7.63 -18.74 14.16
N ALA A 66 -6.55 -19.00 13.40
CA ALA A 66 -5.61 -20.08 13.69
C ALA A 66 -4.90 -19.88 15.04
N ALA A 67 -4.46 -18.65 15.33
CA ALA A 67 -3.86 -18.28 16.62
C ALA A 67 -4.86 -18.49 17.77
N GLY A 68 -6.11 -18.03 17.63
CA GLY A 68 -7.16 -18.21 18.63
C GLY A 68 -7.43 -19.70 18.92
N TYR A 69 -7.43 -20.55 17.90
CA TYR A 69 -7.56 -22.00 18.08
C TYR A 69 -6.38 -22.58 18.87
N ALA A 70 -5.14 -22.22 18.51
CA ALA A 70 -3.95 -22.69 19.19
C ALA A 70 -3.90 -22.23 20.66
N VAL A 71 -4.13 -20.93 20.90
CA VAL A 71 -4.17 -20.34 22.25
C VAL A 71 -5.28 -20.97 23.10
N GLY A 72 -6.46 -21.23 22.52
CA GLY A 72 -7.54 -21.91 23.23
C GLY A 72 -7.14 -23.30 23.72
N LYS A 73 -6.45 -24.10 22.88
CA LYS A 73 -5.95 -25.42 23.28
C LYS A 73 -4.84 -25.34 24.33
N ILE A 74 -3.92 -24.40 24.17
CA ILE A 74 -2.82 -24.18 25.13
C ILE A 74 -3.39 -23.72 26.48
N GLY A 75 -4.39 -22.83 26.49
CA GLY A 75 -5.03 -22.35 27.69
C GLY A 75 -5.70 -23.47 28.51
N VAL A 76 -6.42 -24.37 27.84
CA VAL A 76 -7.04 -25.54 28.51
C VAL A 76 -5.97 -26.44 29.14
N ALA A 77 -4.90 -26.75 28.39
CA ALA A 77 -3.79 -27.58 28.89
C ALA A 77 -3.03 -26.88 30.04
N ALA A 78 -2.83 -25.57 29.93
CA ALA A 78 -2.16 -24.76 30.94
C ALA A 78 -2.90 -24.81 32.28
N ILE A 79 -4.21 -24.55 32.29
CA ILE A 79 -5.02 -24.58 33.51
C ILE A 79 -5.08 -25.99 34.08
N ALA A 80 -5.30 -27.02 33.25
CA ALA A 80 -5.31 -28.41 33.71
C ALA A 80 -3.99 -28.78 34.40
N SER A 81 -2.84 -28.46 33.79
CA SER A 81 -1.52 -28.73 34.37
C SER A 81 -1.25 -27.93 35.65
N ALA A 82 -1.78 -26.70 35.73
CA ALA A 82 -1.62 -25.85 36.90
C ALA A 82 -2.40 -26.36 38.12
N THR A 83 -3.48 -27.12 37.93
CA THR A 83 -4.19 -27.75 39.05
C THR A 83 -3.39 -28.86 39.73
N GLU A 84 -2.53 -29.55 38.98
CA GLU A 84 -1.66 -30.60 39.53
C GLU A 84 -0.33 -30.04 40.02
N LYS A 85 0.26 -29.10 39.27
CA LYS A 85 1.58 -28.52 39.53
C LYS A 85 1.53 -27.00 39.31
N PRO A 86 1.22 -26.21 40.35
CA PRO A 86 1.10 -24.76 40.19
C PRO A 86 2.41 -24.09 39.75
N GLU A 87 3.56 -24.72 40.00
CA GLU A 87 4.86 -24.16 39.59
C GLU A 87 5.07 -24.18 38.07
N VAL A 88 4.29 -25.00 37.31
CA VAL A 88 4.43 -25.06 35.84
C VAL A 88 3.62 -24.00 35.12
N PHE A 89 2.69 -23.32 35.80
CA PHE A 89 1.80 -22.34 35.18
C PHE A 89 2.57 -21.22 34.45
N GLY A 90 3.61 -20.68 35.09
CA GLY A 90 4.44 -19.64 34.47
C GLY A 90 5.10 -20.07 33.16
N LYS A 91 5.51 -21.35 33.05
CA LYS A 91 6.08 -21.91 31.81
C LYS A 91 5.03 -22.08 30.72
N THR A 92 3.78 -22.39 31.10
CA THR A 92 2.70 -22.56 30.13
C THR A 92 2.27 -21.26 29.44
N ILE A 93 2.44 -20.10 30.09
CA ILE A 93 2.19 -18.79 29.49
C ILE A 93 3.15 -18.49 28.33
N ILE A 94 4.39 -18.99 28.38
CA ILE A 94 5.37 -18.82 27.30
C ILE A 94 4.88 -19.50 26.02
N PHE A 95 4.28 -20.69 26.13
CA PHE A 95 3.69 -21.39 24.98
C PHE A 95 2.48 -20.65 24.41
N ALA A 96 1.67 -20.01 25.26
CA ALA A 96 0.56 -19.18 24.80
C ALA A 96 1.06 -17.96 24.00
N GLY A 97 2.10 -17.26 24.48
CA GLY A 97 2.73 -16.16 23.76
C GLY A 97 3.39 -16.60 22.44
N LEU A 98 4.01 -17.79 22.39
CA LEU A 98 4.53 -18.37 21.15
C LEU A 98 3.42 -18.65 20.12
N ALA A 99 2.24 -19.07 20.57
CA ALA A 99 1.10 -19.28 19.68
C ALA A 99 0.51 -17.98 19.13
N GLU A 100 0.52 -16.88 19.90
CA GLU A 100 0.13 -15.55 19.40
C GLU A 100 1.03 -15.06 18.26
N GLY A 101 2.26 -15.56 18.15
CA GLY A 101 3.16 -15.29 17.03
C GLY A 101 2.51 -15.53 15.67
N ILE A 102 1.58 -16.49 15.55
CA ILE A 102 0.84 -16.76 14.31
C ILE A 102 0.04 -15.53 13.86
N ALA A 103 -0.63 -14.84 14.79
CA ALA A 103 -1.40 -13.63 14.48
C ALA A 103 -0.48 -12.45 14.13
N ILE A 104 0.64 -12.31 14.84
CA ILE A 104 1.62 -11.25 14.59
C ILE A 104 2.23 -11.40 13.19
N TYR A 105 2.54 -12.63 12.74
CA TYR A 105 3.00 -12.85 11.38
C TYR A 105 1.95 -12.49 10.32
N GLY A 106 0.67 -12.78 10.55
CA GLY A 106 -0.42 -12.36 9.67
C GLY A 106 -0.53 -10.83 9.54
N LEU A 107 -0.33 -10.10 10.65
CA LEU A 107 -0.26 -8.64 10.67
C LEU A 107 0.99 -8.10 9.98
N LEU A 108 2.15 -8.75 10.18
CA LEU A 108 3.41 -8.38 9.54
C LEU A 108 3.31 -8.48 8.01
N VAL A 109 2.71 -9.56 7.50
CA VAL A 109 2.48 -9.74 6.06
C VAL A 109 1.53 -8.67 5.53
N ALA A 110 0.49 -8.31 6.27
CA ALA A 110 -0.39 -7.21 5.87
C ALA A 110 0.35 -5.87 5.81
N PHE A 111 1.24 -5.56 6.76
CA PHE A 111 2.09 -4.37 6.66
C PHE A 111 3.07 -4.43 5.49
N LEU A 112 3.57 -5.62 5.13
CA LEU A 112 4.45 -5.79 3.99
C LEU A 112 3.72 -5.50 2.66
N ILE A 113 2.44 -5.91 2.57
CA ILE A 113 1.56 -5.57 1.44
C ILE A 113 1.19 -4.08 1.43
N TRP A 114 1.04 -3.47 2.61
CA TRP A 114 0.74 -2.03 2.71
C TRP A 114 1.88 -1.17 2.16
N ILE A 115 3.13 -1.50 2.51
CA ILE A 115 4.30 -0.71 2.12
C ILE A 115 4.80 -0.99 0.70
N THR A 116 4.49 -2.16 0.13
CA THR A 116 4.88 -2.57 -1.22
C THR A 116 3.76 -2.28 -2.20
#